data_AF-A0A1G9BA52-F1
#
_entry.id   AF-A0A1G9BA52-F1
#
_cell.length_a   1.000
_cell.length_b   1.000
_cell.length_c   1.000
_cell.angle_alpha   90.00
_cell.angle_beta   90.00
_cell.angle_gamma   90.00
#
_symmetry.space_group_name_H-M   'P 1'
#
loop_
_entity.id
_entity.type
_entity.pdbx_description
1 polymer ?
#
loop_
_entity_poly.entity_id
_entity_poly.type
_entity_poly.pdbx_seq_one_letter_code
_entity_poly.pdbx_strand_id
1 'polypeptide(L)'
;MSDIEADITRNRDLIFGSGALYLPVGPIVCSASCKSAVWGDPTAEDFEIRLYPEEIVWSSLDGQELTRSSPVHLVHYCEDTMQLLTHHAIITRGLPITQLKEIYQMQHKMLEAKMWAGKLYLEARKEIEEQLNKHILR
;
A
#
# COMPACT_ATOMS: atom_id res chain seq x y z
N MET A 1 -28.00 -1.68 6.45
CA MET A 1 -26.53 -1.74 6.35
C MET A 1 -26.13 -3.20 6.28
N SER A 2 -25.28 -3.56 5.34
CA SER A 2 -24.67 -4.90 5.33
C SER A 2 -23.69 -5.04 6.50
N ASP A 3 -23.41 -6.26 6.96
CA ASP A 3 -22.41 -6.50 8.02
C ASP A 3 -21.04 -5.88 7.68
N ILE A 4 -20.70 -5.85 6.38
CA ILE A 4 -19.47 -5.24 5.85
C ILE A 4 -19.48 -3.71 6.05
N GLU A 5 -20.57 -3.03 5.70
CA GLU A 5 -20.69 -1.58 5.90
C GLU A 5 -20.61 -1.20 7.38
N ALA A 6 -21.19 -2.01 8.26
CA ALA A 6 -21.13 -1.79 9.70
C ALA A 6 -19.70 -1.94 10.24
N ASP A 7 -18.96 -2.96 9.80
CA ASP A 7 -17.56 -3.15 10.18
C ASP A 7 -16.64 -2.04 9.67
N ILE A 8 -16.83 -1.60 8.42
CA ILE A 8 -16.09 -0.49 7.84
C ILE A 8 -16.37 0.80 8.62
N THR A 9 -17.64 1.09 8.90
CA THR A 9 -18.04 2.29 9.66
C THR A 9 -17.38 2.28 11.04
N ARG A 10 -17.42 1.14 11.75
CA ARG A 10 -16.78 0.98 13.06
C ARG A 10 -15.27 1.24 13.01
N ASN A 11 -14.57 0.71 12.00
CA ASN A 11 -13.12 0.93 11.84
C ASN A 11 -12.79 2.39 11.56
N ARG A 12 -13.60 3.05 10.71
CA ARG A 12 -13.45 4.47 10.40
C ARG A 12 -13.68 5.32 11.63
N ASP A 13 -14.73 5.07 12.40
CA ASP A 13 -15.03 5.81 13.63
C ASP A 13 -13.92 5.61 14.66
N LEU A 14 -13.38 4.40 14.80
CA LEU A 14 -12.30 4.11 15.72
C LEU A 14 -11.01 4.88 15.37
N ILE A 15 -10.71 5.04 14.08
CA ILE A 15 -9.50 5.73 13.63
C ILE A 15 -9.72 7.25 13.60
N PHE A 16 -10.73 7.70 12.86
CA PHE A 16 -10.96 9.11 12.54
C PHE A 16 -11.85 9.83 13.56
N GLY A 17 -12.65 9.11 14.36
CA GLY A 17 -13.48 9.70 15.42
C GLY A 17 -12.69 10.28 16.59
N SER A 18 -11.40 9.96 16.69
CA SER A 18 -10.47 10.53 17.69
C SER A 18 -9.93 11.92 17.31
N GLY A 19 -10.30 12.44 16.12
CA GLY A 19 -9.78 13.70 15.58
C GLY A 19 -8.52 13.54 14.72
N ALA A 20 -8.07 12.30 14.47
CA ALA A 20 -7.01 12.04 13.50
C ALA A 20 -7.48 12.40 12.08
N LEU A 21 -6.70 13.22 11.37
CA LEU A 21 -7.03 13.66 10.01
C LEU A 21 -6.89 12.52 8.98
N TYR A 22 -5.89 11.66 9.18
CA TYR A 22 -5.59 10.51 8.33
C TYR A 22 -4.86 9.41 9.10
N LEU A 23 -4.83 8.21 8.54
CA LEU A 23 -3.99 7.10 8.97
C LEU A 23 -2.75 7.01 8.07
N PRO A 24 -1.53 7.22 8.60
CA PRO A 24 -0.30 7.05 7.83
C PRO A 24 0.11 5.58 7.69
N VAL A 25 0.60 5.22 6.50
CA VAL A 25 1.34 3.98 6.24
C VAL A 25 2.67 4.35 5.61
N GLY A 26 3.74 4.23 6.41
CA GLY A 26 5.08 4.66 6.04
C GLY A 26 5.97 4.87 7.28
N PRO A 27 7.13 5.53 7.12
CA PRO A 27 7.69 5.97 5.84
C PRO A 27 8.17 4.77 5.00
N ILE A 28 8.12 4.90 3.68
CA ILE A 28 8.68 3.95 2.73
C ILE A 28 9.97 4.57 2.21
N VAL A 29 11.09 4.05 2.70
CA VAL A 29 12.43 4.52 2.38
C VAL A 29 13.20 3.40 1.72
N CYS A 30 13.86 3.71 0.60
CA CYS A 30 14.65 2.73 -0.14
C CYS A 30 15.97 3.34 -0.62
N SER A 31 17.02 2.51 -0.69
CA SER A 31 18.27 2.89 -1.34
C SER A 31 18.04 3.17 -2.82
N ALA A 32 18.86 4.04 -3.42
CA ALA A 32 18.82 4.33 -4.86
C ALA A 32 18.84 3.05 -5.74
N SER A 33 19.55 2.00 -5.29
CA SER A 33 19.54 0.70 -5.96
C SER A 33 18.18 0.00 -5.94
N CYS A 34 17.49 0.00 -4.79
CA CYS A 34 16.15 -0.56 -4.69
C CYS A 34 15.13 0.29 -5.47
N LYS A 35 15.25 1.61 -5.42
CA LYS A 35 14.39 2.52 -6.20
C LYS A 35 14.53 2.29 -7.70
N SER A 36 15.77 2.17 -8.19
CA SER A 36 16.03 1.83 -9.59
C SER A 36 15.50 0.45 -9.97
N ALA A 37 15.53 -0.53 -9.06
CA ALA A 37 15.02 -1.87 -9.32
C ALA A 37 13.48 -1.92 -9.41
N VAL A 38 12.80 -1.12 -8.60
CA VAL A 38 11.34 -1.18 -8.44
C VAL A 38 10.63 -0.20 -9.37
N TRP A 39 11.14 1.03 -9.45
CA TRP A 39 10.53 2.14 -10.19
C TRP A 39 11.30 2.53 -11.44
N GLY A 40 12.47 1.93 -11.70
CA GLY A 40 13.33 2.32 -12.82
C GLY A 40 14.02 3.67 -12.61
N ASP A 41 13.86 4.29 -11.45
CA ASP A 41 14.38 5.62 -11.13
C ASP A 41 15.12 5.59 -9.77
N PRO A 42 16.45 5.78 -9.76
CA PRO A 42 17.23 5.83 -8.51
C PRO A 42 16.95 7.08 -7.66
N THR A 43 16.32 8.11 -8.24
CA THR A 43 16.01 9.40 -7.61
C THR A 43 14.56 9.53 -7.16
N ALA A 44 13.75 8.48 -7.34
CA ALA A 44 12.36 8.45 -6.88
C ALA A 44 12.27 8.89 -5.41
N GLU A 45 11.28 9.71 -5.10
CA GLU A 45 11.12 10.26 -3.75
C GLU A 45 10.73 9.17 -2.74
N ASP A 46 11.22 9.30 -1.51
CA ASP A 46 10.69 8.53 -0.37
C ASP A 46 9.34 9.13 0.03
N PHE A 47 8.41 8.28 0.45
CA PHE A 47 7.02 8.70 0.65
C PHE A 47 6.32 7.98 1.79
N GLU A 48 5.17 8.50 2.18
CA GLU A 48 4.16 7.82 3.01
C GLU A 48 2.80 7.85 2.31
N ILE A 49 1.96 6.86 2.62
CA ILE A 49 0.59 6.78 2.14
C ILE A 49 -0.34 7.23 3.27
N ARG A 50 -1.18 8.23 3.01
CA ARG A 50 -2.13 8.79 3.97
C ARG A 50 -3.53 8.37 3.58
N LEU A 51 -4.19 7.62 4.44
CA LEU A 51 -5.57 7.17 4.25
C LEU A 51 -6.51 8.12 5.01
N TYR A 52 -7.27 8.92 4.28
CA TYR A 52 -8.29 9.82 4.80
C TYR A 52 -9.65 9.12 4.87
N PRO A 53 -10.70 9.74 5.42
CA PRO A 53 -12.02 9.14 5.33
C PRO A 53 -12.48 8.87 3.89
N GLU A 54 -12.23 9.73 2.91
CA GLU A 54 -12.81 9.53 1.57
C GLU A 54 -11.78 9.25 0.47
N GLU A 55 -10.49 9.28 0.80
CA GLU A 55 -9.43 9.31 -0.22
C GLU A 55 -8.08 8.83 0.30
N ILE A 56 -7.15 8.65 -0.65
CA ILE A 56 -5.78 8.31 -0.36
C ILE A 56 -4.85 9.32 -1.01
N VAL A 57 -3.84 9.74 -0.26
CA VAL A 57 -2.83 10.70 -0.69
C VAL A 57 -1.45 10.11 -0.47
N TRP A 58 -0.58 10.23 -1.46
CA TRP A 58 0.83 9.88 -1.38
C TRP A 58 1.56 11.18 -1.11
N SER A 59 2.37 11.20 -0.06
CA SER A 59 3.10 12.41 0.32
C SER A 59 4.57 12.10 0.45
N SER A 60 5.43 13.03 0.00
CA SER A 60 6.85 12.99 0.31
C SER A 60 7.02 13.05 1.83
N LEU A 61 8.20 12.66 2.31
CA LEU A 61 8.49 12.72 3.75
C LEU A 61 8.54 14.15 4.30
N ASP A 62 8.70 15.15 3.43
CA ASP A 62 8.62 16.58 3.76
C ASP A 62 7.16 17.09 3.77
N GLY A 63 6.20 16.21 3.47
CA GLY A 63 4.77 16.49 3.54
C GLY A 63 4.15 17.06 2.26
N GLN A 64 4.90 17.14 1.17
CA GLN A 64 4.37 17.54 -0.14
C GLN A 64 3.51 16.43 -0.72
N GLU A 65 2.32 16.76 -1.22
CA GLU A 65 1.50 15.82 -1.99
C GLU A 65 2.20 15.47 -3.31
N LEU A 66 2.44 14.17 -3.51
CA LEU A 66 2.98 13.62 -4.75
C LEU A 66 1.84 13.27 -5.71
N THR A 67 0.83 12.59 -5.18
CA THR A 67 -0.36 12.22 -5.94
C THR A 67 -1.52 11.86 -5.01
N ARG A 68 -2.70 11.74 -5.61
CA ARG A 68 -3.98 11.39 -4.99
C ARG A 68 -4.62 10.28 -5.83
N SER A 69 -5.27 9.33 -5.19
CA SER A 69 -6.05 8.31 -5.91
C SER A 69 -7.13 7.65 -5.04
N SER A 70 -7.95 6.81 -5.67
CA SER A 70 -9.00 6.07 -4.99
C SER A 70 -8.42 4.89 -4.17
N PRO A 71 -9.16 4.40 -3.16
CA PRO A 71 -8.77 3.18 -2.44
C PRO A 71 -8.57 1.95 -3.31
N VAL A 72 -9.31 1.82 -4.41
CA VAL A 72 -9.16 0.72 -5.37
C VAL A 72 -7.83 0.81 -6.11
N HIS A 73 -7.41 2.01 -6.53
CA HIS A 73 -6.11 2.18 -7.19
C HIS A 73 -4.93 1.86 -6.25
N LEU A 74 -5.05 2.13 -4.94
CA LEU A 74 -4.05 1.68 -3.97
C LEU A 74 -3.96 0.15 -3.93
N VAL A 75 -5.09 -0.57 -4.00
CA VAL A 75 -5.09 -2.04 -4.01
C VAL A 75 -4.30 -2.55 -5.22
N HIS A 76 -4.58 -2.05 -6.42
CA HIS A 76 -3.85 -2.44 -7.63
C HIS A 76 -2.37 -2.09 -7.55
N TYR A 77 -2.04 -0.89 -7.09
CA TYR A 77 -0.65 -0.48 -6.89
C TYR A 77 0.11 -1.42 -5.94
N CYS A 78 -0.51 -1.82 -4.83
CA CYS A 78 0.10 -2.75 -3.88
C CYS A 78 0.38 -4.11 -4.52
N GLU A 79 -0.52 -4.59 -5.38
CA GLU A 79 -0.36 -5.85 -6.09
C GLU A 79 0.74 -5.81 -7.13
N ASP A 80 0.72 -4.81 -8.01
CA ASP A 80 1.73 -4.62 -9.04
C ASP A 80 3.11 -4.50 -8.39
N THR A 81 3.20 -3.73 -7.30
CA THR A 81 4.44 -3.58 -6.53
C THR A 81 4.87 -4.91 -5.91
N MET A 82 3.97 -5.67 -5.28
CA MET A 82 4.32 -6.99 -4.72
C MET A 82 4.77 -7.99 -5.78
N GLN A 83 4.12 -8.00 -6.96
CA GLN A 83 4.51 -8.85 -8.09
C GLN A 83 5.89 -8.47 -8.61
N LEU A 84 6.16 -7.17 -8.82
CA LEU A 84 7.45 -6.65 -9.24
C LEU A 84 8.54 -7.03 -8.24
N LEU A 85 8.31 -6.79 -6.95
CA LEU A 85 9.27 -7.11 -5.88
C LEU A 85 9.57 -8.61 -5.82
N THR A 86 8.56 -9.45 -6.00
CA THR A 86 8.71 -10.92 -6.00
C THR A 86 9.45 -11.40 -7.25
N HIS A 87 9.09 -10.88 -8.42
CA HIS A 87 9.76 -11.23 -9.68
C HIS A 87 11.22 -10.78 -9.67
N HIS A 88 11.49 -9.58 -9.19
CA HIS A 88 12.84 -9.06 -9.01
C HIS A 88 13.64 -9.99 -8.10
N ALA A 89 13.15 -10.30 -6.89
CA ALA A 89 13.82 -11.21 -5.96
C ALA A 89 14.11 -12.61 -6.55
N ILE A 90 13.23 -13.14 -7.39
CA ILE A 90 13.41 -14.44 -8.07
C ILE A 90 14.49 -14.37 -9.16
N ILE A 91 14.50 -13.31 -9.97
CA ILE A 91 15.46 -13.14 -11.07
C ILE A 91 16.86 -12.89 -10.51
N THR A 92 16.99 -11.98 -9.54
CA THR A 92 18.28 -11.50 -9.06
C THR A 92 18.84 -12.39 -7.96
N ARG A 93 18.83 -13.72 -8.13
CA ARG A 93 19.47 -14.68 -7.18
C ARG A 93 20.87 -14.16 -6.81
N GLY A 94 21.00 -13.47 -5.67
CA GLY A 94 22.22 -12.74 -5.31
C GLY A 94 22.09 -11.27 -4.88
N LEU A 95 20.89 -10.72 -4.64
CA LEU A 95 20.80 -9.41 -3.98
C LEU A 95 21.52 -9.42 -2.62
N PRO A 96 22.30 -8.38 -2.29
CA PRO A 96 22.83 -8.19 -0.95
C PRO A 96 21.71 -8.25 0.10
N ILE A 97 22.02 -8.80 1.28
CA ILE A 97 21.07 -8.93 2.39
C ILE A 97 20.41 -7.59 2.74
N THR A 98 21.14 -6.48 2.59
CA THR A 98 20.62 -5.12 2.82
C THR A 98 19.49 -4.76 1.85
N GLN A 99 19.63 -5.03 0.56
CA GLN A 99 18.59 -4.77 -0.44
C GLN A 99 17.38 -5.70 -0.25
N LEU A 100 17.62 -6.97 0.09
CA LEU A 100 16.52 -7.87 0.44
C LEU A 100 15.71 -7.35 1.63
N LYS A 101 16.37 -6.85 2.67
CA LYS A 101 15.70 -6.25 3.83
C LYS A 101 14.83 -5.05 3.44
N GLU A 102 15.35 -4.14 2.60
CA GLU A 102 14.59 -2.99 2.10
C GLU A 102 13.36 -3.43 1.30
N ILE A 103 13.52 -4.41 0.40
CA ILE A 103 12.42 -4.98 -0.37
C ILE A 103 11.35 -5.60 0.55
N TYR A 104 11.75 -6.39 1.55
CA TYR A 104 10.81 -6.97 2.51
C TYR A 104 10.06 -5.91 3.33
N GLN A 105 10.75 -4.86 3.75
CA GLN A 105 10.11 -3.74 4.46
C GLN A 105 9.08 -3.04 3.58
N MET A 106 9.40 -2.81 2.30
CA MET A 106 8.47 -2.25 1.34
C MET A 106 7.26 -3.16 1.10
N GLN A 107 7.47 -4.46 0.90
CA GLN A 107 6.38 -5.44 0.77
C GLN A 107 5.45 -5.41 1.99
N HIS A 108 6.03 -5.38 3.20
CA HIS A 108 5.26 -5.30 4.43
C HIS A 108 4.39 -4.02 4.48
N LYS A 109 4.95 -2.87 4.08
CA LYS A 109 4.20 -1.60 4.03
C LYS A 109 3.10 -1.59 2.97
N MET A 110 3.34 -2.18 1.80
CA MET A 110 2.30 -2.34 0.77
C MET A 110 1.16 -3.24 1.27
N LEU A 111 1.50 -4.35 1.95
CA LEU A 111 0.49 -5.23 2.53
C LEU A 111 -0.32 -4.54 3.62
N GLU A 112 0.35 -3.78 4.50
CA GLU A 112 -0.29 -2.96 5.53
C GLU A 112 -1.27 -1.95 4.91
N ALA A 113 -0.86 -1.24 3.85
CA ALA A 113 -1.70 -0.28 3.14
C ALA A 113 -2.93 -0.96 2.51
N LYS A 114 -2.74 -2.09 1.83
CA LYS A 114 -3.84 -2.88 1.23
C LYS A 114 -4.83 -3.38 2.29
N MET A 115 -4.33 -3.86 3.43
CA MET A 115 -5.17 -4.30 4.54
C MET A 115 -6.02 -3.17 5.12
N TRP A 116 -5.42 -2.00 5.33
CA TRP A 116 -6.17 -0.84 5.83
C TRP A 116 -7.19 -0.34 4.82
N ALA A 117 -6.85 -0.32 3.54
CA ALA A 117 -7.81 0.02 2.49
C ALA A 117 -9.05 -0.91 2.53
N GLY A 118 -8.83 -2.22 2.65
CA GLY A 118 -9.94 -3.18 2.78
C GLY A 118 -10.75 -3.04 4.07
N LYS A 119 -10.19 -2.48 5.15
CA LYS A 119 -10.90 -2.24 6.41
C LYS A 119 -11.67 -0.92 6.43
N LEU A 120 -11.29 0.04 5.59
CA LEU A 120 -11.78 1.42 5.63
C LEU A 120 -12.72 1.77 4.47
N TYR A 121 -12.68 1.03 3.36
CA TYR A 121 -13.43 1.37 2.16
C TYR A 121 -14.09 0.14 1.53
N LEU A 122 -15.38 0.29 1.19
CA LEU A 122 -16.18 -0.80 0.65
C LEU A 122 -15.71 -1.25 -0.73
N GLU A 123 -15.33 -0.30 -1.59
CA GLU A 123 -14.86 -0.60 -2.95
C GLU A 123 -13.55 -1.38 -2.93
N ALA A 124 -12.59 -0.94 -2.11
CA ALA A 124 -11.33 -1.68 -1.93
C ALA A 124 -11.56 -3.08 -1.35
N ARG A 125 -12.49 -3.23 -0.39
CA ARG A 125 -12.84 -4.54 0.18
C ARG A 125 -13.39 -5.49 -0.87
N LYS A 126 -14.34 -5.04 -1.70
CA LYS A 126 -14.93 -5.82 -2.79
C LYS A 126 -13.86 -6.27 -3.79
N GLU A 127 -12.97 -5.36 -4.21
CA GLU A 127 -11.87 -5.67 -5.12
C GLU A 127 -10.98 -6.79 -4.57
N ILE A 128 -10.58 -6.69 -3.29
CA ILE A 128 -9.73 -7.69 -2.64
C ILE A 128 -10.41 -9.08 -2.60
N GLU A 129 -11.70 -9.12 -2.29
CA GLU A 129 -12.47 -10.37 -2.23
C GLU A 129 -12.65 -11.00 -3.62
N GLU A 130 -12.94 -10.19 -4.65
CA GLU A 130 -13.03 -10.66 -6.03
C GLU A 130 -11.72 -11.26 -6.53
N GLN A 131 -10.60 -10.61 -6.21
CA GLN A 131 -9.27 -11.09 -6.55
C GLN A 131 -8.96 -12.40 -5.83
N LEU A 132 -9.26 -12.52 -4.52
CA LEU A 132 -9.06 -13.75 -3.76
C LEU A 132 -9.83 -14.92 -4.38
N ASN A 133 -11.10 -14.70 -4.73
CA ASN A 133 -11.94 -15.72 -5.35
C ASN A 133 -11.40 -16.18 -6.71
N LYS A 134 -10.86 -15.26 -7.53
CA LYS A 134 -10.21 -15.61 -8.80
C LYS A 134 -8.98 -16.51 -8.60
N HIS A 135 -8.27 -16.39 -7.47
CA HIS A 135 -7.10 -17.22 -7.18
C HIS A 135 -7.46 -18.58 -6.59
N ILE A 136 -8.55 -18.69 -5.82
CA ILE A 136 -9.02 -19.96 -5.23
C ILE A 136 -9.68 -20.86 -6.28
N LEU A 137 -10.29 -20.29 -7.30
CA LEU A 137 -10.98 -21.02 -8.38
C LEU A 137 -10.07 -21.40 -9.57
N ARG A 138 -8.76 -21.12 -9.49
CA ARG A 138 -7.74 -21.51 -10.46
C ARG A 138 -6.93 -22.69 -9.94
#